data_AF-A0A847GA86-F1
#
_entry.id   AF-A0A847GA86-F1
#
_cell.length_a   1.000
_cell.length_b   1.000
_cell.length_c   1.000
_cell.angle_alpha   90.00
_cell.angle_beta   90.00
_cell.angle_gamma   90.00
#
_symmetry.space_group_name_H-M   'P 1'
#
loop_
_entity.id
_entity.type
_entity.pdbx_description
1 polymer ?
#
loop_
_entity_poly.entity_id
_entity_poly.type
_entity_poly.pdbx_seq_one_letter_code
_entity_poly.pdbx_strand_id
1 'polypeptide(L)'
;ASSDQPEALRALRHLIQRNYGYPVAREVEAAKKRLSSELETTIAIHHEDIHVDELLERAEFAHIIEDTLEAMMRSLRDAEAAAGVGPEDLDLVLTTGGTSLIPAIRDLLHGRYGAEKVRRRDTFTSVASGLAIVARHL
;
A
#
# COMPACT_ATOMS: atom_id res chain seq x y z
N ALA A 1 5.36 -15.40 30.72
CA ALA A 1 4.77 -16.46 29.89
C ALA A 1 5.91 -17.18 29.18
N SER A 2 6.08 -18.47 29.43
CA SER A 2 6.99 -19.30 28.62
C SER A 2 6.39 -19.36 27.22
N SER A 3 7.12 -18.93 26.20
CA SER A 3 6.67 -19.13 24.81
C SER A 3 6.85 -20.61 24.47
N ASP A 4 5.81 -21.25 23.96
CA ASP A 4 5.83 -22.67 23.56
C ASP A 4 6.65 -22.90 22.27
N GLN A 5 7.26 -21.85 21.72
CA GLN A 5 8.06 -21.86 20.49
C GLN A 5 9.46 -21.27 20.73
N PRO A 6 10.41 -22.08 21.25
CA PRO A 6 11.78 -21.62 21.52
C PRO A 6 12.55 -21.20 20.27
N GLU A 7 12.15 -21.70 19.09
CA GLU A 7 12.72 -21.29 17.80
C GLU A 7 12.26 -19.89 17.37
N ALA A 8 10.95 -19.62 17.43
CA ALA A 8 10.42 -18.29 17.12
C ALA A 8 10.99 -17.20 18.04
N LEU A 9 11.19 -17.53 19.33
CA LEU A 9 11.82 -16.60 20.27
C LEU A 9 13.29 -16.33 19.93
N ARG A 10 14.03 -17.35 19.46
CA ARG A 10 15.40 -17.18 18.95
C ARG A 10 15.40 -16.30 17.70
N ALA A 11 14.57 -16.60 16.71
CA ALA A 11 14.46 -15.80 15.49
C ALA A 11 14.14 -14.32 15.79
N LEU A 12 13.18 -14.05 16.68
CA LEU A 12 12.84 -12.69 17.13
C LEU A 12 14.02 -11.99 17.82
N ARG A 13 14.72 -12.70 18.71
CA ARG A 13 15.93 -12.17 19.36
C ARG A 13 17.01 -11.81 18.33
N HIS A 14 17.25 -12.68 17.34
CA HIS A 14 18.22 -12.41 16.27
C HIS A 14 17.79 -11.22 15.41
N LEU A 15 16.50 -11.11 15.07
CA LEU A 15 15.95 -9.97 14.33
C LEU A 15 16.27 -8.64 15.03
N ILE A 16 16.05 -8.58 16.35
CA ILE A 16 16.30 -7.38 17.16
C ILE A 16 17.81 -7.13 17.29
N GLN A 17 18.58 -8.13 17.70
CA GLN A 17 20.01 -7.97 17.99
C GLN A 17 20.86 -7.68 16.75
N ARG A 18 20.48 -8.24 15.60
CA ARG A 18 21.18 -8.06 14.33
C ARG A 18 20.58 -6.93 13.47
N ASN A 19 19.56 -6.25 13.97
CA ASN A 19 18.89 -5.14 13.30
C ASN A 19 18.34 -5.52 11.89
N TYR A 20 17.74 -6.71 11.78
CA TYR A 20 17.16 -7.21 10.53
C TYR A 20 15.78 -6.62 10.19
N GLY A 21 15.32 -5.61 10.92
CA GLY A 21 14.05 -4.92 10.64
C GLY A 21 13.99 -4.34 9.23
N TYR A 22 15.07 -3.73 8.73
CA TYR A 22 15.09 -3.17 7.37
C TYR A 22 15.02 -4.25 6.27
N PRO A 23 15.85 -5.32 6.28
CA PRO A 23 15.69 -6.43 5.34
C PRO A 23 14.29 -7.03 5.30
N VAL A 24 13.68 -7.26 6.47
CA VAL A 24 12.31 -7.78 6.60
C VAL A 24 11.31 -6.82 5.96
N ALA A 25 11.35 -5.54 6.34
CA ALA A 25 10.44 -4.53 5.79
C ALA A 25 10.58 -4.39 4.27
N ARG A 26 11.80 -4.49 3.76
CA ARG A 26 12.08 -4.42 2.32
C ARG A 26 11.48 -5.60 1.56
N GLU A 27 11.54 -6.82 2.11
CA GLU A 27 10.91 -7.98 1.48
C GLU A 27 9.38 -7.89 1.51
N VAL A 28 8.80 -7.47 2.62
CA VAL A 28 7.35 -7.22 2.72
C VAL A 28 6.90 -6.15 1.72
N GLU A 29 7.67 -5.07 1.56
CA GLU A 29 7.40 -4.04 0.55
C GLU A 29 7.50 -4.60 -0.87
N ALA A 30 8.49 -5.46 -1.15
CA ALA A 30 8.66 -6.11 -2.43
C ALA A 30 7.49 -7.06 -2.74
N ALA A 31 7.06 -7.87 -1.78
CA ALA A 31 5.89 -8.74 -1.89
C ALA A 31 4.61 -7.95 -2.21
N LYS A 32 4.35 -6.85 -1.47
CA LYS A 32 3.24 -5.93 -1.77
C LYS A 32 3.29 -5.39 -3.20
N LYS A 33 4.48 -4.99 -3.67
CA LYS A 33 4.66 -4.52 -5.06
C LYS A 33 4.35 -5.62 -6.07
N ARG A 34 4.84 -6.85 -5.84
CA ARG A 34 4.55 -8.01 -6.70
C ARG A 34 3.05 -8.30 -6.77
N LEU A 35 2.35 -8.26 -5.63
CA LEU A 35 0.88 -8.44 -5.59
C LEU A 35 0.08 -7.37 -6.34
N SER A 36 0.71 -6.26 -6.74
CA SER A 36 0.06 -5.27 -7.60
C SER A 36 -0.08 -5.74 -9.05
N SER A 37 0.73 -6.71 -9.50
CA SER A 37 0.62 -7.35 -10.83
C SER A 37 0.24 -8.83 -10.75
N GLU A 38 0.71 -9.56 -9.74
CA GLU A 38 0.50 -11.00 -9.57
C GLU A 38 -0.63 -11.34 -8.59
N LEU A 39 -1.27 -12.50 -8.78
CA LEU A 39 -2.36 -12.97 -7.91
C LEU A 39 -1.87 -13.53 -6.56
N GLU A 40 -0.61 -13.95 -6.48
CA GLU A 40 0.02 -14.48 -5.29
C GLU A 40 1.52 -14.18 -5.31
N THR A 41 2.16 -14.27 -4.14
CA THR A 41 3.61 -14.16 -4.03
C THR A 41 4.13 -14.85 -2.78
N THR A 42 5.40 -15.24 -2.76
CA THR A 42 6.06 -15.75 -1.55
C THR A 42 6.81 -14.62 -0.85
N ILE A 43 6.64 -14.50 0.46
CA ILE A 43 7.49 -13.69 1.35
C ILE A 43 8.62 -14.60 1.84
N ALA A 44 9.81 -14.41 1.29
CA ALA A 44 10.98 -15.22 1.60
C ALA A 44 12.02 -14.41 2.39
N ILE A 45 12.21 -14.72 3.67
CA ILE A 45 13.16 -14.03 4.56
C ILE A 45 14.10 -15.04 5.19
N HIS A 46 15.33 -15.09 4.69
CA HIS A 46 16.36 -16.04 5.12
C HIS A 46 17.56 -15.28 5.70
N HIS A 47 17.66 -15.21 7.02
CA HIS A 47 18.72 -14.49 7.74
C HIS A 47 19.09 -15.20 9.06
N GLU A 48 20.26 -15.83 9.11
CA GLU A 48 20.73 -16.61 10.28
C GLU A 48 19.65 -17.59 10.76
N ASP A 49 19.08 -17.39 11.96
CA ASP A 49 18.03 -18.22 12.54
C ASP A 49 16.61 -17.86 12.05
N ILE A 50 16.46 -16.84 11.20
CA ILE A 50 15.18 -16.40 10.64
C ILE A 50 14.97 -17.10 9.29
N HIS A 51 13.95 -17.94 9.23
CA HIS A 51 13.50 -18.59 8.00
C HIS A 51 11.99 -18.43 7.90
N VAL A 52 11.55 -17.62 6.93
CA VAL A 52 10.14 -17.40 6.62
C VAL A 52 9.96 -17.65 5.12
N ASP A 53 9.03 -18.53 4.77
CA ASP A 53 8.63 -18.84 3.40
C ASP A 53 7.11 -18.94 3.38
N GLU A 54 6.44 -17.78 3.35
CA GLU A 54 4.99 -17.70 3.43
C GLU A 54 4.39 -17.33 2.07
N LEU A 55 3.46 -18.16 1.59
CA LEU A 55 2.65 -17.82 0.43
C LEU A 55 1.60 -16.80 0.86
N LEU A 56 1.49 -15.70 0.14
CA LEU A 56 0.51 -14.66 0.35
C LEU A 56 -0.29 -14.45 -0.94
N GLU A 57 -1.59 -14.68 -0.87
CA GLU A 57 -2.51 -14.38 -1.97
C GLU A 57 -2.89 -12.89 -1.99
N ARG A 58 -3.21 -12.36 -3.17
CA ARG A 58 -3.69 -10.98 -3.32
C ARG A 58 -4.98 -10.73 -2.53
N ALA A 59 -5.88 -11.72 -2.47
CA ALA A 59 -7.13 -11.62 -1.73
C ALA A 59 -6.87 -11.53 -0.21
N GLU A 60 -5.93 -12.33 0.29
CA GLU A 60 -5.50 -12.28 1.68
C GLU A 60 -4.85 -10.93 2.01
N PHE A 61 -3.97 -10.42 1.15
CA PHE A 61 -3.41 -9.08 1.32
C PHE A 61 -4.50 -8.00 1.35
N ALA A 62 -5.52 -8.09 0.49
CA ALA A 62 -6.64 -7.15 0.48
C ALA A 62 -7.41 -7.18 1.82
N HIS A 63 -7.58 -8.35 2.43
CA HIS A 63 -8.18 -8.48 3.75
C HIS A 63 -7.28 -7.90 4.86
N ILE A 64 -5.96 -8.16 4.81
CA ILE A 64 -4.99 -7.60 5.78
C ILE A 64 -5.06 -6.06 5.84
N ILE A 65 -5.35 -5.40 4.71
CA ILE A 65 -5.39 -3.93 4.63
C ILE A 65 -6.80 -3.34 4.74
N GLU A 66 -7.83 -4.12 5.07
CA GLU A 66 -9.23 -3.69 5.07
C GLU A 66 -9.46 -2.44 5.94
N ASP A 67 -8.95 -2.42 7.17
CA ASP A 67 -9.02 -1.25 8.06
C ASP A 67 -8.37 0.01 7.46
N THR A 68 -7.30 -0.17 6.68
CA THR A 68 -6.62 0.92 5.98
C THR A 68 -7.48 1.44 4.83
N LEU A 69 -8.14 0.55 4.07
CA LEU A 69 -9.07 0.91 3.01
C LEU A 69 -10.28 1.67 3.57
N GLU A 70 -10.81 1.24 4.72
CA GLU A 70 -11.88 1.97 5.41
C GLU A 70 -11.44 3.36 5.84
N ALA A 71 -10.23 3.48 6.41
CA ALA A 71 -9.67 4.77 6.78
C ALA A 71 -9.54 5.71 5.57
N MET A 72 -9.07 5.20 4.44
CA MET A 72 -9.02 5.96 3.18
C MET A 72 -10.42 6.41 2.74
N MET A 73 -11.42 5.52 2.80
CA MET A 73 -12.81 5.87 2.46
C MET A 73 -13.40 6.95 3.37
N ARG A 74 -13.06 6.95 4.67
CA ARG A 74 -13.46 8.01 5.59
C ARG A 74 -12.83 9.34 5.18
N SER A 75 -11.51 9.37 4.93
CA SER A 75 -10.84 10.59 4.50
C SER A 75 -11.39 11.16 3.19
N LEU A 76 -11.78 10.31 2.23
CA LEU A 76 -12.43 10.75 0.99
C LEU A 76 -13.80 11.40 1.26
N ARG A 77 -14.63 10.77 2.11
CA ARG A 77 -15.94 11.31 2.49
C ARG A 77 -15.81 12.64 3.23
N ASP A 78 -14.84 12.75 4.13
CA ASP A 78 -14.61 13.98 4.89
C ASP A 78 -14.19 15.13 3.97
N ALA A 79 -13.33 14.85 2.99
CA ALA A 79 -12.90 15.84 1.99
C ALA A 79 -14.06 16.30 1.10
N GLU A 80 -14.90 15.37 0.65
CA GLU A 80 -16.12 15.67 -0.11
C GLU A 80 -17.11 16.51 0.68
N ALA A 81 -17.38 16.13 1.94
CA ALA A 81 -18.25 16.88 2.83
C ALA A 81 -17.73 18.30 3.10
N ALA A 82 -16.42 18.45 3.30
CA ALA A 82 -15.79 19.76 3.48
C ALA A 82 -15.89 20.64 2.22
N ALA A 83 -15.88 20.03 1.04
CA ALA A 83 -16.06 20.72 -0.24
C ALA A 83 -17.53 20.93 -0.63
N GLY A 84 -18.47 20.28 0.05
CA GLY A 84 -19.90 20.34 -0.28
C GLY A 84 -20.25 19.64 -1.60
N VAL A 85 -19.48 18.64 -2.01
CA VAL A 85 -19.66 17.88 -3.26
C VAL A 85 -19.86 16.40 -2.97
N GLY A 86 -20.51 15.68 -3.88
CA GLY A 86 -20.59 14.22 -3.87
C GLY A 86 -19.77 13.57 -4.99
N PRO A 87 -19.70 12.23 -5.04
CA PRO A 87 -18.99 11.50 -6.10
C PRO A 87 -19.49 11.78 -7.51
N GLU A 88 -20.77 12.12 -7.66
CA GLU A 88 -21.38 12.44 -8.96
C GLU A 88 -20.99 13.81 -9.48
N ASP A 89 -20.66 14.75 -8.58
CA ASP A 89 -20.25 16.11 -8.92
C ASP A 89 -18.78 16.19 -9.38
N LEU A 90 -18.02 15.10 -9.24
CA LEU A 90 -16.64 15.02 -9.68
C LEU A 90 -16.59 14.56 -11.14
N ASP A 91 -15.94 15.36 -11.99
CA ASP A 91 -15.68 15.00 -13.39
C ASP A 91 -14.47 14.07 -13.57
N LEU A 92 -13.48 14.19 -12.66
CA LEU A 92 -12.17 13.56 -12.83
C LEU A 92 -11.50 13.29 -11.48
N VAL A 93 -11.03 12.05 -11.29
CA VAL A 93 -10.26 11.62 -10.12
C VAL A 93 -8.86 11.24 -10.55
N LEU A 94 -7.87 12.05 -10.15
CA LEU A 94 -6.47 11.83 -10.49
C LEU A 94 -5.74 11.13 -9.35
N THR A 95 -5.19 9.94 -9.63
CA THR A 95 -4.39 9.22 -8.63
C THR A 95 -2.90 9.52 -8.78
N THR A 96 -2.21 9.65 -7.64
CA THR A 96 -0.76 9.86 -7.55
C THR A 96 -0.17 8.96 -6.46
N GLY A 97 1.15 8.76 -6.46
CA GLY A 97 1.85 7.83 -5.57
C GLY A 97 1.71 6.33 -5.96
N GLY A 98 2.78 5.55 -5.76
CA GLY A 98 2.80 4.12 -6.15
C GLY A 98 1.78 3.25 -5.42
N THR A 99 1.30 3.68 -4.25
CA THR A 99 0.28 2.97 -3.46
C THR A 99 -1.05 2.88 -4.20
N SER A 100 -1.40 3.85 -5.07
CA SER A 100 -2.64 3.79 -5.85
C SER A 100 -2.67 2.65 -6.89
N LEU A 101 -1.52 1.99 -7.12
CA LEU A 101 -1.39 0.84 -8.01
C LEU A 101 -1.90 -0.46 -7.38
N ILE A 102 -2.13 -0.47 -6.07
CA ILE A 102 -2.68 -1.64 -5.38
C ILE A 102 -4.11 -1.90 -5.89
N PRO A 103 -4.42 -3.12 -6.38
CA PRO A 103 -5.73 -3.45 -6.96
C PRO A 103 -6.91 -3.10 -6.05
N ALA A 104 -6.85 -3.44 -4.75
CA ALA A 104 -7.93 -3.14 -3.81
C ALA A 104 -8.22 -1.63 -3.67
N ILE A 105 -7.19 -0.78 -3.75
CA ILE A 105 -7.35 0.69 -3.71
C ILE A 105 -7.98 1.19 -5.01
N ARG A 106 -7.55 0.66 -6.15
CA ARG A 106 -8.14 1.01 -7.44
C ARG A 106 -9.61 0.63 -7.49
N ASP A 107 -9.95 -0.58 -7.02
CA ASP A 107 -11.32 -1.09 -7.05
C ASP A 107 -12.23 -0.28 -6.10
N LEU A 108 -11.71 0.13 -4.94
CA LEU A 108 -12.36 1.09 -4.03
C LEU A 108 -12.67 2.42 -4.72
N LEU A 109 -11.71 3.00 -5.45
CA LEU A 109 -11.90 4.27 -6.15
C LEU A 109 -12.87 4.13 -7.34
N HIS A 110 -12.76 3.04 -8.11
CA HIS A 110 -13.69 2.75 -9.20
C HIS A 110 -15.11 2.54 -8.69
N GLY A 111 -15.28 1.83 -7.58
CA GLY A 111 -16.58 1.61 -6.96
C GLY A 111 -17.22 2.89 -6.42
N ARG A 112 -16.39 3.85 -5.96
CA ARG A 112 -16.89 5.14 -5.46
C ARG A 112 -17.19 6.15 -6.56
N TYR A 113 -16.32 6.28 -7.56
CA TYR A 113 -16.34 7.40 -8.50
C TYR A 113 -16.65 7.01 -9.95
N GLY A 114 -16.70 5.71 -10.26
CA GLY A 114 -16.78 5.23 -11.64
C GLY A 114 -15.39 5.06 -12.27
N ALA A 115 -15.19 3.96 -12.99
CA ALA A 115 -13.90 3.64 -13.60
C ALA A 115 -13.49 4.64 -14.70
N GLU A 116 -14.47 5.26 -15.35
CA GLU A 116 -14.29 6.25 -16.41
C GLU A 116 -13.71 7.58 -15.90
N LYS A 117 -14.00 7.93 -14.63
CA LYS A 117 -13.54 9.16 -13.98
C LYS A 117 -12.15 9.02 -13.36
N VAL A 118 -11.74 7.80 -13.00
CA VAL A 118 -10.43 7.55 -12.37
C VAL A 118 -9.33 7.48 -13.43
N ARG A 119 -8.41 8.45 -13.40
CA ARG A 119 -7.26 8.50 -14.32
C ARG A 119 -5.95 8.43 -13.57
N ARG A 120 -5.07 7.57 -14.09
CA ARG A 120 -3.68 7.51 -13.67
C ARG A 120 -2.89 8.61 -14.38
N ARG A 121 -2.32 9.54 -13.63
CA ARG A 121 -1.21 10.36 -14.13
C ARG A 121 0.11 9.68 -13.82
N ASP A 122 1.15 10.02 -14.59
CA ASP A 122 2.49 9.53 -14.29
C ASP A 122 2.84 9.89 -12.85
N THR A 123 2.93 8.83 -12.08
CA THR A 123 2.81 8.80 -10.62
C THR A 123 4.07 9.38 -9.96
N PHE A 124 5.17 9.43 -10.71
CA PHE A 124 6.48 9.82 -10.21
C PHE A 124 6.91 11.23 -10.60
N THR A 125 6.28 11.83 -11.61
CA THR A 125 6.71 13.12 -12.19
C THR A 125 5.69 14.24 -12.00
N SER A 126 4.41 13.93 -11.73
CA SER A 126 3.33 14.92 -11.66
C SER A 126 3.55 16.01 -10.59
N VAL A 127 3.92 15.63 -9.37
CA VAL A 127 4.16 16.59 -8.27
C VAL A 127 5.38 17.47 -8.55
N ALA A 128 6.50 16.86 -8.92
CA ALA A 128 7.74 17.58 -9.24
C ALA A 128 7.55 18.55 -10.42
N SER A 129 6.80 18.14 -11.45
CA SER A 129 6.49 18.99 -12.61
C SER A 129 5.61 20.17 -12.23
N GLY A 130 4.60 19.95 -11.36
CA GLY A 130 3.76 21.03 -10.84
C GLY A 130 4.57 22.09 -10.08
N LEU A 131 5.46 21.66 -9.17
CA LEU A 131 6.35 22.56 -8.44
C LEU A 131 7.27 23.36 -9.37
N ALA A 132 7.85 22.71 -10.39
CA ALA A 132 8.71 23.38 -11.37
C ALA A 132 7.96 24.45 -12.19
N ILE A 133 6.68 24.21 -12.50
CA ILE A 133 5.84 25.21 -13.18
C ILE A 133 5.59 26.41 -12.27
N VAL A 134 5.20 26.17 -11.00
CA VAL A 134 4.97 27.25 -10.03
C VAL A 134 6.25 28.08 -9.83
N ALA A 135 7.40 27.43 -9.69
CA ALA A 135 8.69 28.10 -9.53
C ALA A 135 9.09 28.99 -10.72
N ARG A 136 8.56 28.72 -11.93
CA ARG A 136 8.78 29.57 -13.12
C ARG A 136 7.94 30.86 -13.09
N HIS A 137 6.90 30.89 -12.27
CA HIS A 137 6.01 32.04 -12.11
C HIS A 137 6.28 32.83 -10.82
N LEU A 138 7.34 32.46 -10.09
CA LEU A 138 7.93 33.20 -8.98
C LEU A 138 9.15 33.98 -9.49
#